data_AF-D5UIA4-F1
#
_entry.id   AF-D5UIA4-F1
#
_cell.length_a   1.000
_cell.length_b   1.000
_cell.length_c   1.000
_cell.angle_alpha   90.00
_cell.angle_beta   90.00
_cell.angle_gamma   90.00
#
_symmetry.space_group_name_H-M   'P 1'
#
loop_
_entity.id
_entity.type
_entity.pdbx_description
1 polymer ?
#
loop_
_entity_poly.entity_id
_entity_poly.type
_entity_poly.pdbx_seq_one_letter_code
_entity_poly.pdbx_strand_id
1 'polypeptide(L)'
;MSDHVRRRVPRRGDDRGGAAAFLLAAVVIAMAALLLVGVEPLLRATEEKGRAQTAADAAALAGAVGARDAAVAELAGLTWAFRPAALTGTSVTWRLSAATAGGAGVTSASQYADRNGAAVEEYLHSATRDRVRTTVRLTEAPGPEGVVMRAAAEARTGVELSSCEASAGREVVGWTTPPPPTTPPPPPPGPTPTPTPTPTPTPTPTFVPQPIYGPWEFRFRCTGADGFSVTASNVALLVARAGDEFDALRPRLVS
;
A
#
# COMPACT_ATOMS: atom_id res chain seq x y z
N MET A 1 39.50 106.50 -15.06
CA MET A 1 38.05 106.20 -15.10
C MET A 1 37.69 105.82 -16.54
N SER A 2 38.00 104.58 -16.94
CA SER A 2 37.57 104.00 -18.21
C SER A 2 37.51 102.49 -18.03
N ASP A 3 36.28 102.01 -17.94
CA ASP A 3 35.87 100.64 -17.68
C ASP A 3 35.60 99.95 -19.03
N HIS A 4 36.36 98.91 -19.36
CA HIS A 4 36.16 98.11 -20.57
C HIS A 4 35.96 96.63 -20.21
N VAL A 5 34.72 96.34 -19.83
CA VAL A 5 33.85 95.25 -20.34
C VAL A 5 34.60 94.06 -20.95
N ARG A 6 34.88 93.04 -20.12
CA ARG A 6 35.24 91.69 -20.57
C ARG A 6 34.03 90.99 -21.18
N ARG A 7 33.98 90.87 -22.51
CA ARG A 7 33.04 89.97 -23.22
C ARG A 7 33.37 88.51 -22.91
N ARG A 8 32.51 87.83 -22.15
CA ARG A 8 32.50 86.36 -22.04
C ARG A 8 31.82 85.79 -23.28
N VAL A 9 32.52 84.93 -24.00
CA VAL A 9 32.00 84.13 -25.12
C VAL A 9 31.12 83.02 -24.53
N PRO A 10 29.83 82.90 -24.91
CA PRO A 10 29.01 81.77 -24.51
C PRO A 10 29.47 80.52 -25.26
N ARG A 11 29.98 79.52 -24.52
CA ARG A 11 30.15 78.16 -25.03
C ARG A 11 28.77 77.60 -25.33
N ARG A 12 28.44 77.50 -26.62
CA ARG A 12 27.25 76.84 -27.14
C ARG A 12 27.43 75.34 -26.88
N GLY A 13 26.79 74.86 -25.81
CA GLY A 13 26.88 73.50 -25.33
C GLY A 13 26.33 72.49 -26.34
N ASP A 14 27.07 71.40 -26.50
CA ASP A 14 26.65 70.18 -27.19
C ASP A 14 25.55 69.46 -26.40
N ASP A 15 24.34 70.02 -26.35
CA ASP A 15 23.18 69.40 -25.69
C ASP A 15 22.55 68.25 -26.52
N ARG A 16 23.15 67.89 -27.66
CA ARG A 16 22.66 66.80 -28.52
C ARG A 16 22.98 65.40 -27.99
N GLY A 17 23.87 65.26 -27.00
CA GLY A 17 24.20 63.96 -26.39
C GLY A 17 23.18 63.46 -25.37
N GLY A 18 22.43 64.36 -24.72
CA GLY A 18 21.48 63.99 -23.66
C GLY A 18 20.26 63.23 -24.17
N ALA A 19 19.65 63.68 -25.27
CA ALA A 19 18.41 63.09 -25.79
C ALA A 19 18.59 61.63 -26.24
N ALA A 20 19.74 61.31 -26.86
CA ALA A 20 20.05 59.94 -27.27
C ALA A 20 20.25 59.01 -26.05
N ALA A 21 20.89 59.50 -24.99
CA ALA A 21 21.09 58.74 -23.76
C ALA A 21 19.76 58.44 -23.04
N PHE A 22 18.82 59.40 -23.01
CA PHE A 22 17.49 59.18 -22.42
C PHE A 22 16.66 58.14 -23.19
N LEU A 23 16.69 58.15 -24.52
CA LEU A 23 15.97 57.17 -25.33
C LEU A 23 16.52 55.75 -25.12
N LEU A 24 17.85 55.59 -25.09
CA LEU A 24 18.47 54.29 -24.81
C LEU A 24 18.12 53.79 -23.40
N ALA A 25 18.19 54.66 -22.39
CA ALA A 25 17.79 54.29 -21.03
C ALA A 25 16.32 53.88 -20.95
N ALA A 26 15.41 54.61 -21.62
CA ALA A 26 13.99 54.28 -21.66
C ALA A 26 13.73 52.92 -22.32
N VAL A 27 14.40 52.61 -23.44
CA VAL A 27 14.28 51.31 -24.12
C VAL A 27 14.80 50.17 -23.25
N VAL A 28 15.94 50.35 -22.57
CA VAL A 28 16.49 49.33 -21.66
C VAL A 28 15.56 49.08 -20.49
N ILE A 29 14.99 50.14 -19.89
CA ILE A 29 14.02 50.01 -18.79
C ILE A 29 12.74 49.32 -19.29
N ALA A 30 12.22 49.69 -20.45
CA ALA A 30 11.04 49.06 -21.04
C ALA A 30 11.28 47.58 -21.34
N MET A 31 12.46 47.22 -21.87
CA MET A 31 12.84 45.84 -22.13
C MET A 31 13.01 45.04 -20.83
N ALA A 32 13.62 45.63 -19.80
CA ALA A 32 13.75 45.02 -18.48
C ALA A 32 12.37 44.80 -17.82
N ALA A 33 11.46 45.77 -17.95
CA ALA A 33 10.09 45.64 -17.46
C ALA A 33 9.32 44.55 -18.22
N LEU A 34 9.45 44.48 -19.55
CA LEU A 34 8.88 43.40 -20.37
C LEU A 34 9.45 42.02 -19.99
N LEU A 35 10.75 41.94 -19.73
CA LEU A 35 11.38 40.71 -19.25
C LEU A 35 10.88 40.31 -17.86
N LEU A 36 10.76 41.24 -16.91
CA LEU A 36 10.23 40.94 -15.58
C LEU A 36 8.76 40.49 -15.66
N VAL A 37 7.92 41.21 -16.40
CA VAL A 37 6.50 40.87 -16.61
C VAL A 37 6.34 39.53 -17.34
N GLY A 38 7.24 39.21 -18.27
CA GLY A 38 7.20 37.94 -19.01
C GLY A 38 7.78 36.74 -18.26
N VAL A 39 8.85 36.92 -17.49
CA VAL A 39 9.59 35.83 -16.83
C VAL A 39 8.98 35.43 -15.49
N GLU A 40 8.44 36.38 -14.71
CA GLU A 40 7.78 36.07 -13.43
C GLU A 40 6.64 35.03 -13.53
N PRO A 41 5.68 35.11 -14.48
CA PRO A 41 4.64 34.10 -14.59
C PRO A 41 5.17 32.73 -15.01
N LEU A 42 6.23 32.68 -15.82
CA LEU A 42 6.91 31.44 -16.20
C LEU A 42 7.55 30.76 -14.99
N LEU A 43 8.25 31.51 -14.13
CA LEU A 43 8.86 30.97 -12.92
C LEU A 43 7.79 30.42 -11.96
N ARG A 44 6.70 31.16 -11.73
CA ARG A 44 5.59 30.69 -10.88
C ARG A 44 4.92 29.44 -11.42
N ALA A 45 4.67 29.37 -12.73
CA ALA A 45 4.09 28.19 -13.35
C ALA A 45 4.97 26.94 -13.19
N THR A 46 6.30 27.09 -13.30
CA THR A 46 7.22 25.97 -13.07
C THR A 46 7.25 25.51 -11.61
N GLU A 47 7.17 26.45 -10.66
CA GLU A 47 7.13 26.16 -9.23
C GLU A 47 5.82 25.46 -8.84
N GLU A 48 4.68 25.97 -9.30
CA GLU A 48 3.35 25.36 -9.07
C GLU A 48 3.27 23.94 -9.63
N LYS A 49 3.80 23.72 -10.84
CA LYS A 49 3.88 22.37 -11.43
C LYS A 49 4.74 21.43 -10.57
N GLY A 50 5.88 21.92 -10.08
CA GLY A 50 6.76 21.16 -9.19
C GLY A 50 6.07 20.79 -7.86
N ARG A 51 5.33 21.72 -7.27
CA ARG A 51 4.54 21.46 -6.04
C ARG A 51 3.42 20.45 -6.29
N ALA A 52 2.67 20.60 -7.38
CA ALA A 52 1.61 19.66 -7.74
C ALA A 52 2.17 18.24 -7.91
N GLN A 53 3.29 18.08 -8.62
CA GLN A 53 3.93 16.77 -8.81
C GLN A 53 4.42 16.19 -7.48
N THR A 54 5.07 17.00 -6.65
CA THR A 54 5.54 16.57 -5.32
C THR A 54 4.38 16.08 -4.45
N ALA A 55 3.25 16.79 -4.47
CA ALA A 55 2.04 16.39 -3.76
C ALA A 55 1.45 15.08 -4.32
N ALA A 56 1.44 14.90 -5.64
CA ALA A 56 0.99 13.66 -6.28
C ALA A 56 1.87 12.48 -5.88
N ASP A 57 3.18 12.63 -5.98
CA ASP A 57 4.17 11.61 -5.64
C ASP A 57 4.06 11.19 -4.16
N ALA A 58 3.95 12.17 -3.26
CA ALA A 58 3.75 11.91 -1.83
C ALA A 58 2.43 11.18 -1.57
N ALA A 59 1.34 11.58 -2.22
CA ALA A 59 0.04 10.96 -2.06
C ALA A 59 0.01 9.52 -2.60
N ALA A 60 0.62 9.25 -3.76
CA ALA A 60 0.71 7.92 -4.33
C ALA A 60 1.54 6.98 -3.44
N LEU A 61 2.71 7.43 -2.96
CA LEU A 61 3.53 6.67 -2.01
C LEU A 61 2.78 6.39 -0.70
N ALA A 62 2.10 7.39 -0.14
CA ALA A 62 1.30 7.23 1.06
C ALA A 62 0.12 6.27 0.87
N GLY A 63 -0.50 6.28 -0.31
CA GLY A 63 -1.54 5.32 -0.68
C GLY A 63 -1.00 3.90 -0.74
N ALA A 64 0.18 3.69 -1.35
CA ALA A 64 0.85 2.39 -1.39
C ALA A 64 1.23 1.89 0.01
N VAL A 65 1.77 2.76 0.89
CA VAL A 65 2.02 2.43 2.30
C VAL A 65 0.71 2.06 3.01
N GLY A 66 -0.35 2.83 2.83
CA GLY A 66 -1.65 2.55 3.45
C GLY A 66 -2.29 1.24 2.96
N ALA A 67 -2.09 0.86 1.70
CA ALA A 67 -2.54 -0.42 1.16
C ALA A 67 -1.79 -1.61 1.78
N ARG A 68 -0.47 -1.47 1.97
CA ARG A 68 0.35 -2.43 2.71
C ARG A 68 -0.09 -2.55 4.17
N ASP A 69 -0.30 -1.43 4.85
CA ASP A 69 -0.72 -1.44 6.26
C ASP A 69 -2.11 -2.08 6.43
N ALA A 70 -3.01 -1.90 5.46
CA ALA A 70 -4.29 -2.60 5.41
C ALA A 70 -4.12 -4.13 5.25
N ALA A 71 -3.13 -4.58 4.48
CA ALA A 71 -2.78 -5.99 4.36
C ALA A 71 -2.28 -6.57 5.69
N VAL A 72 -1.42 -5.85 6.41
CA VAL A 72 -0.94 -6.25 7.74
C VAL A 72 -2.09 -6.30 8.75
N ALA A 73 -2.99 -5.33 8.71
CA ALA A 73 -4.18 -5.34 9.57
C ALA A 73 -5.11 -6.53 9.27
N GLU A 74 -5.30 -6.88 7.99
CA GLU A 74 -6.09 -8.05 7.60
C GLU A 74 -5.41 -9.37 8.00
N LEU A 75 -4.07 -9.43 7.89
CA LEU A 75 -3.25 -10.56 8.28
C LEU A 75 -3.43 -10.90 9.77
N ALA A 76 -3.59 -9.91 10.65
CA ALA A 76 -3.88 -10.13 12.06
C ALA A 76 -5.18 -10.94 12.28
N GLY A 77 -6.13 -10.85 11.34
CA GLY A 77 -7.38 -11.61 11.32
C GLY A 77 -7.23 -13.10 10.98
N LEU A 78 -6.08 -13.54 10.45
CA LEU A 78 -5.83 -14.95 10.09
C LEU A 78 -5.99 -15.90 11.27
N THR A 79 -5.62 -15.45 12.46
CA THR A 79 -5.76 -16.24 13.70
C THR A 79 -7.19 -16.70 13.92
N TRP A 80 -8.18 -15.86 13.58
CA TRP A 80 -9.59 -16.19 13.64
C TRP A 80 -10.05 -17.00 12.43
N ALA A 81 -9.56 -16.68 11.23
CA ALA A 81 -9.92 -17.39 9.99
C ALA A 81 -9.55 -18.87 10.02
N PHE A 82 -8.44 -19.25 10.66
CA PHE A 82 -7.99 -20.64 10.74
C PHE A 82 -8.55 -21.44 11.92
N ARG A 83 -9.31 -20.83 12.85
CA ARG A 83 -9.93 -21.57 13.96
C ARG A 83 -10.87 -22.70 13.50
N PRO A 84 -11.76 -22.50 12.51
CA PRO A 84 -12.62 -23.58 12.02
C PRO A 84 -11.84 -24.70 11.34
N ALA A 85 -10.76 -24.37 10.60
CA ALA A 85 -9.90 -25.35 9.93
C ALA A 85 -9.26 -26.34 10.92
N ALA A 86 -8.87 -25.82 12.09
CA ALA A 86 -8.33 -26.64 13.17
C ALA A 86 -9.34 -27.67 13.69
N LEU A 87 -10.65 -27.40 13.57
CA LEU A 87 -11.72 -28.30 14.02
C LEU A 87 -12.06 -29.38 12.99
N THR A 88 -12.01 -29.06 11.69
CA THR A 88 -12.39 -30.00 10.62
C THR A 88 -11.23 -30.90 10.17
N GLY A 89 -9.99 -30.59 10.56
CA GLY A 89 -8.81 -31.39 10.22
C GLY A 89 -8.43 -31.37 8.74
N THR A 90 -8.99 -30.44 7.97
CA THR A 90 -8.80 -30.27 6.53
C THR A 90 -7.84 -29.14 6.22
N SER A 91 -7.23 -29.18 5.03
CA SER A 91 -6.48 -28.04 4.51
C SER A 91 -7.40 -26.86 4.23
N VAL A 92 -7.01 -25.66 4.64
CA VAL A 92 -7.78 -24.42 4.37
C VAL A 92 -6.88 -23.40 3.71
N THR A 93 -7.43 -22.69 2.74
CA THR A 93 -6.80 -21.55 2.07
C THR A 93 -7.59 -20.29 2.38
N TRP A 94 -6.87 -19.19 2.55
CA TRP A 94 -7.40 -17.88 2.83
C TRP A 94 -6.68 -16.85 1.96
N ARG A 95 -7.37 -15.79 1.54
CA ARG A 95 -6.82 -14.75 0.66
C ARG A 95 -7.15 -13.37 1.20
N LEU A 96 -6.28 -12.40 0.91
CA LEU A 96 -6.55 -10.99 1.21
C LEU A 96 -7.79 -10.50 0.44
N SER A 97 -8.72 -9.90 1.16
CA SER A 97 -10.03 -9.46 0.69
C SER A 97 -10.29 -7.98 1.00
N ALA A 98 -9.87 -7.49 2.17
CA ALA A 98 -10.01 -6.09 2.56
C ALA A 98 -8.86 -5.26 1.97
N ALA A 99 -7.63 -5.77 2.00
CA ALA A 99 -6.48 -5.11 1.39
C ALA A 99 -6.54 -5.08 -0.13
N THR A 100 -7.36 -5.94 -0.74
CA THR A 100 -7.61 -5.94 -2.20
C THR A 100 -8.75 -5.03 -2.61
N ALA A 101 -9.49 -4.45 -1.65
CA ALA A 101 -10.49 -3.45 -1.96
C ALA A 101 -9.83 -2.22 -2.58
N GLY A 102 -10.43 -1.68 -3.65
CA GLY A 102 -9.88 -0.55 -4.43
C GLY A 102 -9.71 0.76 -3.65
N GLY A 103 -10.12 0.82 -2.37
CA GLY A 103 -9.95 1.97 -1.49
C GLY A 103 -8.83 1.83 -0.45
N ALA A 104 -8.12 0.70 -0.38
CA ALA A 104 -7.02 0.53 0.57
C ALA A 104 -5.97 1.63 0.35
N GLY A 105 -5.64 2.38 1.40
CA GLY A 105 -4.69 3.50 1.36
C GLY A 105 -5.24 4.88 1.00
N VAL A 106 -6.51 5.02 0.62
CA VAL A 106 -7.08 6.32 0.19
C VAL A 106 -6.98 7.40 1.28
N THR A 107 -7.23 7.04 2.55
CA THR A 107 -7.15 7.98 3.67
C THR A 107 -5.73 8.51 3.85
N SER A 108 -4.72 7.64 3.73
CA SER A 108 -3.31 8.03 3.81
C SER A 108 -2.92 8.94 2.65
N ALA A 109 -3.35 8.61 1.42
CA ALA A 109 -3.12 9.44 0.24
C ALA A 109 -3.72 10.84 0.41
N SER A 110 -4.98 10.95 0.85
CA SER A 110 -5.64 12.24 1.10
C SER A 110 -4.93 13.06 2.17
N GLN A 111 -4.59 12.46 3.32
CA GLN A 111 -3.88 13.18 4.39
C GLN A 111 -2.49 13.69 3.97
N TYR A 112 -1.80 12.97 3.08
CA TYR A 112 -0.51 13.43 2.56
C TYR A 112 -0.69 14.48 1.46
N ALA A 113 -1.69 14.38 0.60
CA ALA A 113 -2.02 15.43 -0.35
C ALA A 113 -2.36 16.74 0.39
N ASP A 114 -3.21 16.68 1.41
CA ASP A 114 -3.66 17.84 2.19
C ASP A 114 -2.47 18.54 2.86
N ARG A 115 -1.53 17.78 3.41
CA ARG A 115 -0.28 18.31 3.99
C ARG A 115 0.63 19.00 2.96
N ASN A 116 0.46 18.72 1.68
CA ASN A 116 1.19 19.34 0.58
C ASN A 116 0.36 20.38 -0.18
N GLY A 117 -0.71 20.91 0.43
CA GLY A 117 -1.55 21.95 -0.19
C GLY A 117 -2.30 21.44 -1.42
N ALA A 118 -2.65 20.15 -1.46
CA ALA A 118 -3.38 19.53 -2.54
C ALA A 118 -4.56 18.69 -2.00
N ALA A 119 -5.56 18.44 -2.83
CA ALA A 119 -6.63 17.50 -2.56
C ALA A 119 -6.58 16.36 -3.59
N VAL A 120 -6.84 15.13 -3.15
CA VAL A 120 -6.97 13.99 -4.06
C VAL A 120 -8.29 14.13 -4.83
N GLU A 121 -8.21 14.19 -6.17
CA GLU A 121 -9.38 14.18 -7.06
C GLU A 121 -9.72 12.75 -7.49
N GLU A 122 -8.70 11.92 -7.73
CA GLU A 122 -8.86 10.54 -8.20
C GLU A 122 -7.88 9.63 -7.45
N TYR A 123 -8.38 8.49 -6.97
CA TYR A 123 -7.60 7.45 -6.33
C TYR A 123 -7.95 6.10 -6.95
N LEU A 124 -6.94 5.40 -7.47
CA LEU A 124 -7.10 4.07 -8.05
C LEU A 124 -6.06 3.13 -7.45
N HIS A 125 -6.52 2.16 -6.66
CA HIS A 125 -5.70 1.06 -6.18
C HIS A 125 -6.00 -0.23 -6.96
N SER A 126 -4.97 -0.79 -7.59
CA SER A 126 -5.02 -2.06 -8.31
C SER A 126 -4.15 -3.11 -7.62
N ALA A 127 -4.77 -3.89 -6.74
CA ALA A 127 -4.10 -4.96 -6.00
C ALA A 127 -3.54 -6.08 -6.90
N THR A 128 -4.09 -6.26 -8.09
CA THR A 128 -3.63 -7.25 -9.09
C THR A 128 -2.42 -6.80 -9.89
N ARG A 129 -2.17 -5.49 -9.98
CA ARG A 129 -1.05 -4.94 -10.75
C ARG A 129 0.01 -4.30 -9.87
N ASP A 130 -0.15 -4.36 -8.56
CA ASP A 130 0.72 -3.69 -7.58
C ASP A 130 0.88 -2.19 -7.91
N ARG A 131 -0.25 -1.48 -8.08
CA ARG A 131 -0.25 -0.07 -8.46
C ARG A 131 -1.26 0.75 -7.67
N VAL A 132 -0.80 1.88 -7.16
CA VAL A 132 -1.61 2.96 -6.62
C VAL A 132 -1.39 4.18 -7.50
N ARG A 133 -2.43 4.65 -8.17
CA ARG A 133 -2.43 5.89 -8.95
C ARG A 133 -3.23 6.94 -8.20
N THR A 134 -2.68 8.14 -8.14
CA THR A 134 -3.33 9.27 -7.49
C THR A 134 -3.25 10.48 -8.39
N THR A 135 -4.39 11.15 -8.59
CA THR A 135 -4.49 12.46 -9.23
C THR A 135 -4.84 13.48 -8.16
N VAL A 136 -4.05 14.53 -8.05
CA VAL A 136 -4.24 15.59 -7.06
C VAL A 136 -4.47 16.94 -7.73
N ARG A 137 -5.12 17.84 -7.00
CA ARG A 137 -5.36 19.24 -7.36
C ARG A 137 -4.83 20.15 -6.26
N LEU A 138 -4.04 21.17 -6.60
CA LEU A 138 -3.61 22.18 -5.61
C LEU A 138 -4.82 22.97 -5.06
N THR A 139 -4.85 23.17 -3.75
CA THR A 139 -5.94 23.85 -3.02
C THR A 139 -5.65 25.33 -2.77
N GLU A 140 -4.38 25.71 -2.64
CA GLU A 140 -3.97 27.09 -2.39
C GLU A 140 -3.84 27.87 -3.70
N ALA A 141 -4.75 28.85 -3.85
CA ALA A 141 -4.91 29.87 -4.87
C ALA A 141 -4.89 29.37 -6.33
N PRO A 142 -6.00 29.55 -7.09
CA PRO A 142 -5.96 29.29 -8.52
C PRO A 142 -4.84 30.12 -9.14
N GLY A 143 -4.14 29.56 -10.12
CA GLY A 143 -3.08 30.29 -10.82
C GLY A 143 -3.60 31.61 -11.41
N PRO A 144 -2.73 32.46 -11.96
CA PRO A 144 -3.07 33.81 -12.41
C PRO A 144 -4.27 33.92 -13.39
N GLU A 145 -4.71 32.80 -13.96
CA GLU A 145 -5.85 32.70 -14.89
C GLU A 145 -7.04 31.87 -14.36
N GLY A 146 -7.11 31.52 -13.07
CA GLY A 146 -8.14 30.59 -12.59
C GLY A 146 -7.80 29.11 -12.86
N VAL A 147 -6.62 28.83 -13.41
CA VAL A 147 -6.24 27.48 -13.86
C VAL A 147 -5.97 26.60 -12.65
N VAL A 148 -6.71 25.49 -12.62
CA VAL A 148 -6.56 24.44 -11.63
C VAL A 148 -5.36 23.57 -12.00
N MET A 149 -4.30 23.64 -11.19
CA MET A 149 -3.12 22.80 -11.38
C MET A 149 -3.39 21.37 -10.89
N ARG A 150 -3.17 20.41 -11.79
CA ARG A 150 -3.31 18.98 -11.54
C ARG A 150 -2.01 18.25 -11.80
N ALA A 151 -1.76 17.21 -11.02
CA ALA A 151 -0.69 16.27 -11.26
C ALA A 151 -1.15 14.86 -10.93
N ALA A 152 -0.52 13.89 -11.56
CA ALA A 152 -0.76 12.48 -11.29
C ALA A 152 0.56 11.78 -11.02
N ALA A 153 0.52 10.82 -10.10
CA ALA A 153 1.65 9.97 -9.79
C ALA A 153 1.17 8.54 -9.60
N GLU A 154 2.12 7.61 -9.72
CA GLU A 154 1.87 6.20 -9.52
C GLU A 154 2.96 5.62 -8.63
N ALA A 155 2.56 4.75 -7.69
CA ALA A 155 3.45 4.04 -6.80
C ALA A 155 3.12 2.55 -6.79
N ARG A 156 4.11 1.73 -6.43
CA ARG A 156 3.96 0.29 -6.17
C ARG A 156 4.14 -0.01 -4.70
N THR A 157 3.43 -1.00 -4.19
CA THR A 157 3.61 -1.55 -2.84
C THR A 157 4.80 -2.52 -2.78
N GLY A 158 5.15 -3.15 -3.91
CA GLY A 158 6.18 -4.18 -4.03
C GLY A 158 5.62 -5.58 -4.26
N VAL A 159 4.35 -5.80 -3.90
CA VAL A 159 3.67 -7.10 -4.02
C VAL A 159 2.28 -6.96 -4.64
N GLU A 160 1.85 -7.99 -5.37
CA GLU A 160 0.49 -8.08 -5.89
C GLU A 160 -0.44 -8.54 -4.75
N LEU A 161 -1.03 -7.62 -4.00
CA LEU A 161 -1.86 -7.94 -2.83
C LEU A 161 -2.99 -8.94 -3.12
N SER A 162 -3.50 -9.03 -4.35
CA SER A 162 -4.51 -10.03 -4.73
C SER A 162 -3.99 -11.46 -4.86
N SER A 163 -2.68 -11.63 -5.00
CA SER A 163 -2.01 -12.93 -5.05
C SER A 163 -1.75 -13.51 -3.67
N CYS A 164 -1.84 -12.66 -2.63
CA CYS A 164 -1.48 -13.05 -1.29
C CYS A 164 -2.46 -14.07 -0.73
N GLU A 165 -1.95 -15.23 -0.36
CA GLU A 165 -2.73 -16.30 0.23
C GLU A 165 -2.01 -16.98 1.38
N ALA A 166 -2.80 -17.31 2.39
CA ALA A 166 -2.41 -18.14 3.51
C ALA A 166 -2.99 -19.55 3.32
N SER A 167 -2.22 -20.58 3.63
CA SER A 167 -2.70 -21.94 3.70
C SER A 167 -2.30 -22.61 5.00
N ALA A 168 -3.17 -23.47 5.50
CA ALA A 168 -2.91 -24.34 6.64
C ALA A 168 -3.15 -25.78 6.20
N GLY A 169 -2.21 -26.66 6.49
CA GLY A 169 -2.31 -28.09 6.16
C GLY A 169 -1.57 -28.95 7.17
N ARG A 170 -1.89 -30.24 7.16
CA ARG A 170 -1.16 -31.27 7.90
C ARG A 170 -1.27 -32.58 7.14
N GLU A 171 -0.21 -33.37 7.17
CA GLU A 171 -0.18 -34.67 6.51
C GLU A 171 -0.85 -35.75 7.39
N VAL A 172 -1.42 -36.77 6.76
CA VAL A 172 -1.85 -37.99 7.46
C VAL A 172 -0.62 -38.89 7.61
N VAL A 173 -0.12 -39.03 8.84
CA VAL A 173 1.09 -39.81 9.14
C VAL A 173 0.78 -41.28 9.47
N GLY A 174 -0.50 -41.63 9.60
CA GLY A 174 -0.94 -43.00 9.88
C GLY A 174 -2.44 -43.11 10.10
N TRP A 175 -2.87 -44.30 10.52
CA TRP A 175 -4.27 -44.62 10.83
C TRP A 175 -4.33 -45.40 12.14
N THR A 176 -5.39 -45.19 12.91
CA THR A 176 -5.61 -45.98 14.13
C THR A 176 -5.86 -47.44 13.79
N THR A 177 -5.30 -48.34 14.59
CA THR A 177 -5.53 -49.78 14.48
C THR A 177 -6.64 -50.22 15.44
N PRO A 178 -7.41 -51.26 15.11
CA PRO A 178 -8.41 -51.81 16.02
C PRO A 178 -7.76 -52.20 17.35
N PRO A 179 -8.43 -51.99 18.50
CA PRO A 179 -7.95 -52.54 19.76
C PRO A 179 -7.88 -54.08 19.66
N PRO A 180 -6.90 -54.72 20.31
CA PRO A 180 -6.83 -56.17 20.35
C PRO A 180 -8.10 -56.76 20.97
N PRO A 181 -8.60 -57.92 20.49
CA PRO A 181 -9.80 -58.54 21.03
C PRO A 181 -9.60 -58.89 22.51
N THR A 182 -10.45 -58.34 23.38
CA THR A 182 -10.43 -58.65 24.81
C THR A 182 -10.99 -60.05 25.01
N THR A 183 -10.18 -60.99 25.51
CA THR A 183 -10.67 -62.32 25.88
C THR A 183 -11.59 -62.21 27.11
N PRO A 184 -12.83 -62.73 27.07
CA PRO A 184 -13.71 -62.73 28.24
C PRO A 184 -13.04 -63.47 29.41
N PRO A 185 -13.24 -63.02 30.67
CA PRO A 185 -12.79 -63.79 31.82
C PRO A 185 -13.48 -65.16 31.84
N PRO A 186 -12.78 -66.22 32.29
CA PRO A 186 -13.37 -67.55 32.40
C PRO A 186 -14.61 -67.50 33.31
N PRO A 187 -15.72 -68.18 32.94
CA PRO A 187 -16.91 -68.18 33.77
C PRO A 187 -16.61 -68.84 35.13
N PRO A 188 -17.14 -68.30 36.24
CA PRO A 188 -17.05 -68.96 37.54
C PRO A 188 -17.78 -70.32 37.50
N PRO A 189 -17.32 -71.33 38.26
CA PRO A 189 -18.02 -72.61 38.33
C PRO A 189 -19.43 -72.42 38.91
N GLY A 190 -20.44 -72.62 38.07
CA GLY A 190 -21.85 -72.46 38.41
C GLY A 190 -22.59 -73.80 38.50
N PRO A 191 -23.65 -73.91 39.34
CA PRO A 191 -24.51 -75.08 39.41
C PRO A 191 -25.26 -75.34 38.10
N THR A 192 -25.61 -76.61 37.88
CA THR A 192 -26.26 -77.19 36.69
C THR A 192 -27.49 -76.38 36.21
N PRO A 193 -27.58 -75.97 34.93
CA PRO A 193 -28.62 -75.03 34.47
C PRO A 193 -29.95 -75.68 34.06
N THR A 194 -31.06 -75.00 34.41
CA THR A 194 -32.39 -75.09 33.80
C THR A 194 -32.39 -74.36 32.44
N PRO A 195 -33.06 -74.85 31.37
CA PRO A 195 -33.02 -74.22 30.05
C PRO A 195 -33.53 -72.78 30.11
N THR A 196 -32.61 -71.83 29.93
CA THR A 196 -32.88 -70.40 29.82
C THR A 196 -32.81 -70.02 28.34
N PRO A 197 -33.73 -69.21 27.80
CA PRO A 197 -33.70 -68.81 26.39
C PRO A 197 -32.36 -68.16 26.04
N THR A 198 -31.72 -68.65 24.97
CA THR A 198 -30.47 -68.12 24.44
C THR A 198 -30.67 -66.68 23.97
N PRO A 199 -29.96 -65.68 24.51
CA PRO A 199 -30.07 -64.31 24.01
C PRO A 199 -29.51 -64.21 22.59
N THR A 200 -30.21 -63.48 21.73
CA THR A 200 -29.73 -63.13 20.39
C THR A 200 -28.44 -62.30 20.50
N PRO A 201 -27.37 -62.61 19.75
CA PRO A 201 -26.13 -61.85 19.82
C PRO A 201 -26.36 -60.39 19.41
N THR A 202 -25.92 -59.46 20.25
CA THR A 202 -25.85 -58.04 19.89
C THR A 202 -24.72 -57.84 18.87
N PRO A 203 -24.95 -57.17 17.73
CA PRO A 203 -23.89 -56.93 16.75
C PRO A 203 -22.74 -56.14 17.38
N THR A 204 -21.52 -56.58 17.14
CA THR A 204 -20.31 -55.85 17.55
C THR A 204 -20.14 -54.64 16.62
N PRO A 205 -19.89 -53.43 17.14
CA PRO A 205 -19.67 -52.26 16.30
C PRO A 205 -18.42 -52.46 15.43
N THR A 206 -18.54 -52.15 14.13
CA THR A 206 -17.42 -52.18 13.19
C THR A 206 -16.43 -51.07 13.52
N PHE A 207 -15.15 -51.40 13.68
CA PHE A 207 -14.09 -50.41 13.85
C PHE A 207 -13.90 -49.61 12.56
N VAL A 208 -13.86 -48.28 12.68
CA VAL A 208 -13.55 -47.37 11.57
C VAL A 208 -12.18 -46.73 11.85
N PRO A 209 -11.14 -47.01 11.03
CA PRO A 209 -9.84 -46.38 11.19
C PRO A 209 -9.96 -44.86 11.14
N GLN A 210 -9.35 -44.18 12.12
CA GLN A 210 -9.26 -42.73 12.16
C GLN A 210 -7.86 -42.28 11.71
N PRO A 211 -7.75 -41.22 10.91
CA PRO A 211 -6.45 -40.72 10.48
C PRO A 211 -5.69 -40.12 11.66
N ILE A 212 -4.40 -40.42 11.75
CA ILE A 212 -3.44 -39.80 12.66
C ILE A 212 -2.78 -38.68 11.86
N TYR A 213 -2.92 -37.45 12.36
CA TYR A 213 -2.39 -36.29 11.68
C TYR A 213 -1.03 -35.87 12.25
N GLY A 214 -0.15 -35.45 11.35
CA GLY A 214 1.11 -34.80 11.69
C GLY A 214 0.91 -33.38 12.26
N PRO A 215 2.01 -32.66 12.54
CA PRO A 215 1.95 -31.28 12.97
C PRO A 215 1.36 -30.39 11.87
N TRP A 216 0.76 -29.27 12.27
CA TRP A 216 0.30 -28.26 11.33
C TRP A 216 1.48 -27.52 10.68
N GLU A 217 1.39 -27.33 9.38
CA GLU A 217 2.23 -26.41 8.60
C GLU A 217 1.35 -25.26 8.10
N PHE A 218 1.77 -24.04 8.41
CA PHE A 218 1.15 -22.82 7.93
C PHE A 218 2.08 -22.16 6.92
N ARG A 219 1.54 -21.68 5.82
CA ARG A 219 2.27 -20.99 4.76
C ARG A 219 1.54 -19.71 4.38
N PHE A 220 2.31 -18.66 4.11
CA PHE A 220 1.82 -17.43 3.51
C PHE A 220 2.68 -17.14 2.29
N ARG A 221 2.07 -16.69 1.20
CA ARG A 221 2.78 -16.33 -0.02
C ARG A 221 2.13 -15.14 -0.69
N CYS A 222 2.95 -14.26 -1.27
CA CYS A 222 2.55 -13.19 -2.16
C CYS A 222 3.48 -13.20 -3.40
N THR A 223 2.93 -12.94 -4.59
CA THR A 223 3.70 -12.67 -5.80
C THR A 223 3.93 -11.16 -5.97
N GLY A 224 4.73 -10.78 -6.97
CA GLY A 224 5.09 -9.39 -7.26
C GLY A 224 6.60 -9.22 -7.41
N ALA A 225 7.04 -7.97 -7.55
CA ALA A 225 8.47 -7.65 -7.73
C ALA A 225 9.30 -8.01 -6.50
N ASP A 226 8.75 -7.75 -5.31
CA ASP A 226 9.32 -8.06 -4.01
C ASP A 226 8.49 -9.16 -3.31
N GLY A 227 7.94 -10.11 -4.09
CA GLY A 227 7.13 -11.22 -3.59
C GLY A 227 7.90 -12.09 -2.59
N PHE A 228 7.19 -12.64 -1.60
CA PHE A 228 7.78 -13.43 -0.54
C PHE A 228 6.92 -14.64 -0.18
N SER A 229 7.53 -15.61 0.51
CA SER A 229 6.81 -16.72 1.12
C SER A 229 7.43 -17.09 2.45
N VAL A 230 6.58 -17.22 3.47
CA VAL A 230 6.98 -17.61 4.83
C VAL A 230 6.20 -18.83 5.27
N THR A 231 6.84 -19.66 6.09
CA THR A 231 6.22 -20.82 6.73
C THR A 231 6.39 -20.78 8.24
N ALA A 232 5.46 -21.41 8.96
CA ALA A 232 5.52 -21.53 10.41
C ALA A 232 4.76 -22.76 10.91
N SER A 233 5.09 -23.21 12.13
CA SER A 233 4.41 -24.31 12.82
C SER A 233 3.13 -23.88 13.55
N ASN A 234 2.88 -22.57 13.67
CA ASN A 234 1.66 -22.03 14.24
C ASN A 234 1.28 -20.71 13.55
N VAL A 235 -0.02 -20.38 13.59
CA VAL A 235 -0.58 -19.20 12.92
C VAL A 235 -0.04 -17.88 13.47
N ALA A 236 0.24 -17.76 14.78
CA ALA A 236 0.73 -16.52 15.35
C ALA A 236 2.13 -16.17 14.84
N LEU A 237 3.01 -17.17 14.76
CA LEU A 237 4.36 -17.02 14.19
C LEU A 237 4.29 -16.75 12.68
N LEU A 238 3.32 -17.34 11.97
CA LEU A 238 3.10 -17.03 10.55
C LEU A 238 2.75 -15.55 10.37
N VAL A 239 1.79 -15.05 11.14
CA VAL A 239 1.34 -13.65 11.10
C VAL A 239 2.48 -12.69 11.42
N ALA A 240 3.27 -12.98 12.46
CA ALA A 240 4.43 -12.15 12.80
C ALA A 240 5.44 -12.08 11.65
N ARG A 241 5.87 -13.23 11.11
CA ARG A 241 6.84 -13.28 10.00
C ARG A 241 6.33 -12.61 8.74
N ALA A 242 5.08 -12.86 8.35
CA ALA A 242 4.51 -12.20 7.19
C ALA A 242 4.34 -10.69 7.41
N GLY A 243 4.03 -10.25 8.63
CA GLY A 243 4.04 -8.84 9.02
C GLY A 243 5.42 -8.20 8.86
N ASP A 244 6.47 -8.86 9.33
CA ASP A 244 7.86 -8.38 9.18
C ASP A 244 8.25 -8.24 7.70
N GLU A 245 7.87 -9.20 6.85
CA GLU A 245 8.10 -9.14 5.40
C GLU A 245 7.33 -7.97 4.75
N PHE A 246 6.07 -7.75 5.14
CA PHE A 246 5.33 -6.58 4.70
C PHE A 246 6.01 -5.28 5.13
N ASP A 247 6.42 -5.16 6.39
CA ASP A 247 7.10 -3.96 6.90
C ASP A 247 8.43 -3.67 6.19
N ALA A 248 9.13 -4.72 5.73
CA ALA A 248 10.34 -4.62 4.93
C ALA A 248 10.07 -4.10 3.50
N LEU A 249 8.85 -4.23 2.98
CA LEU A 249 8.49 -3.66 1.67
C LEU A 249 8.62 -2.15 1.69
N ARG A 250 9.32 -1.63 0.69
CA ARG A 250 9.52 -0.20 0.49
C ARG A 250 8.74 0.25 -0.75
N PRO A 251 7.56 0.86 -0.58
CA PRO A 251 6.83 1.42 -1.71
C PRO A 251 7.69 2.40 -2.53
N ARG A 252 7.54 2.37 -3.85
CA ARG A 252 8.36 3.18 -4.78
C ARG A 252 7.49 3.82 -5.85
N LEU A 253 7.90 5.00 -6.29
CA LEU A 253 7.29 5.66 -7.44
C LEU A 253 7.59 4.89 -8.73
N VAL A 254 6.62 4.89 -9.64
CA VAL A 254 6.79 4.42 -11.01
C VAL A 254 7.07 5.64 -11.87
N SER A 255 8.33 5.83 -12.25
CA SER A 255 8.78 6.88 -13.17
C SER A 255 8.32 6.63 -14.59
#